data_AF-A0A4P2Q708-F1
#
_entry.id   AF-A0A4P2Q708-F1
#
_cell.length_a   1.000
_cell.length_b   1.000
_cell.length_c   1.000
_cell.angle_alpha   90.00
_cell.angle_beta   90.00
_cell.angle_gamma   90.00
#
_symmetry.space_group_name_H-M   'P 1'
#
loop_
_entity.id
_entity.type
_entity.pdbx_description
1 polymer ?
#
loop_
_entity_poly.entity_id
_entity_poly.type
_entity_poly.pdbx_seq_one_letter_code
_entity_poly.pdbx_strand_id
1 'polypeptide(L)'
;MIDTKVLEAAVHDLRNILRDGLLATDIWDRTAGLSLAGFNQQPVAVALFTRITEELDSSLRDSSFPPLGRYYLLDMAGNHTVVVVNHGNLLQGILVDNKRANLGILISVAIPRMLDTVAQAIER
;
A
#
# COMPACT_ATOMS: atom_id res chain seq x y z
N MET A 1 6.80 -7.50 -17.45
CA MET A 1 6.03 -6.26 -17.76
C MET A 1 4.87 -6.22 -16.78
N ILE A 2 4.57 -5.09 -16.14
CA ILE A 2 3.53 -5.08 -15.09
C ILE A 2 2.13 -5.28 -15.71
N ASP A 3 1.40 -6.30 -15.28
CA ASP A 3 0.02 -6.55 -15.72
C ASP A 3 -0.97 -5.70 -14.92
N THR A 4 -1.38 -4.57 -15.49
CA THR A 4 -2.30 -3.62 -14.83
C THR A 4 -3.70 -4.21 -14.61
N LYS A 5 -4.13 -5.23 -15.36
CA LYS A 5 -5.44 -5.86 -15.11
C LYS A 5 -5.44 -6.65 -13.81
N VAL A 6 -4.32 -7.29 -13.47
CA VAL A 6 -4.15 -7.98 -12.20
C VAL A 6 -4.14 -6.97 -11.05
N LEU A 7 -3.49 -5.82 -11.22
CA LEU A 7 -3.50 -4.75 -10.22
C LEU A 7 -4.91 -4.18 -9.96
N GLU A 8 -5.68 -3.93 -11.02
CA GLU A 8 -7.08 -3.48 -10.90
C GLU A 8 -7.97 -4.52 -10.20
N ALA A 9 -7.78 -5.81 -10.53
CA ALA A 9 -8.47 -6.90 -9.83
C ALA A 9 -8.08 -6.95 -8.33
N ALA A 10 -6.81 -6.72 -8.01
CA ALA A 10 -6.34 -6.66 -6.62
C ALA A 10 -6.99 -5.50 -5.84
N VAL A 11 -7.11 -4.32 -6.46
CA VAL A 11 -7.84 -3.18 -5.89
C VAL A 11 -9.32 -3.52 -5.68
N HIS A 12 -9.96 -4.19 -6.63
CA HIS A 12 -11.34 -4.63 -6.49
C HIS A 12 -11.52 -5.63 -5.33
N ASP A 13 -10.66 -6.63 -5.23
CA ASP A 13 -10.65 -7.60 -4.12
C ASP A 13 -10.44 -6.91 -2.77
N LEU A 14 -9.51 -5.95 -2.69
CA LEU A 14 -9.25 -5.18 -1.48
C LEU A 14 -10.49 -4.40 -1.02
N ARG A 15 -11.23 -3.79 -1.95
CA ARG A 15 -12.50 -3.13 -1.67
C ARG A 15 -13.54 -4.10 -1.12
N ASN A 16 -13.59 -5.33 -1.62
CA ASN A 16 -14.52 -6.34 -1.11
C ASN A 16 -14.16 -6.81 0.31
N ILE A 17 -12.85 -6.93 0.61
CA ILE A 17 -12.34 -7.34 1.92
C ILE A 17 -12.61 -6.25 2.98
N LEU A 18 -12.26 -5.01 2.67
CA LEU A 18 -12.30 -3.89 3.62
C LEU A 18 -13.63 -3.10 3.58
N ARG A 19 -14.46 -3.33 2.55
CA ARG A 19 -15.79 -2.73 2.37
C ARG A 19 -15.75 -1.21 2.56
N ASP A 20 -16.72 -0.66 3.29
CA ASP A 20 -16.83 0.77 3.60
C ASP A 20 -15.71 1.29 4.51
N GLY A 21 -14.83 0.41 4.99
CA GLY A 21 -13.65 0.77 5.76
C GLY A 21 -12.47 1.20 4.89
N LEU A 22 -12.44 0.86 3.60
CA LEU A 22 -11.43 1.36 2.67
C LEU A 22 -11.85 2.73 2.15
N LEU A 23 -11.04 3.76 2.43
CA LEU A 23 -11.29 5.11 1.95
C LEU A 23 -10.58 5.39 0.64
N ALA A 24 -9.33 4.95 0.50
CA ALA A 24 -8.53 5.09 -0.71
C ALA A 24 -7.42 4.03 -0.79
N THR A 25 -7.02 3.68 -2.01
CA THR A 25 -5.77 2.95 -2.25
C THR A 25 -5.18 3.35 -3.60
N ASP A 26 -3.85 3.38 -3.67
CA ASP A 26 -3.07 3.51 -4.89
C ASP A 26 -1.98 2.46 -4.86
N ILE A 27 -1.76 1.78 -5.99
CA ILE A 27 -0.58 0.96 -6.25
C ILE A 27 0.25 1.72 -7.28
N TRP A 28 1.47 2.09 -6.94
CA TRP A 28 2.30 2.94 -7.79
C TRP A 28 3.72 2.42 -7.95
N ASP A 29 4.33 2.84 -9.06
CA ASP A 29 5.75 2.62 -9.30
C ASP A 29 6.60 3.61 -8.51
N ARG A 30 7.58 3.10 -7.76
CA ARG A 30 8.47 3.91 -6.91
C ARG A 30 9.32 4.89 -7.72
N THR A 31 9.69 4.53 -8.94
CA THR A 31 10.62 5.30 -9.77
C THR A 31 9.92 6.34 -10.63
N ALA A 32 8.76 5.98 -11.20
CA ALA A 32 7.99 6.87 -12.06
C ALA A 32 7.03 7.78 -11.29
N GLY A 33 6.72 7.46 -10.02
CA GLY A 33 5.75 8.19 -9.21
C GLY A 33 4.32 8.13 -9.78
N LEU A 34 4.03 7.12 -10.61
CA LEU A 34 2.78 6.96 -11.32
C LEU A 34 1.93 5.88 -10.66
N SER A 35 0.69 6.24 -10.29
CA SER A 35 -0.33 5.28 -9.87
C SER A 35 -0.74 4.40 -11.06
N LEU A 36 -0.66 3.08 -10.88
CA LEU A 36 -0.92 2.05 -11.90
C LEU A 36 -2.31 1.44 -11.75
N ALA A 37 -2.87 1.45 -10.53
CA ALA A 37 -4.22 1.04 -10.20
C ALA A 37 -4.63 1.69 -8.88
N GLY A 38 -5.92 1.94 -8.66
CA GLY A 38 -6.36 2.50 -7.39
C GLY A 38 -7.86 2.71 -7.24
N PHE A 39 -8.26 3.09 -6.03
CA PHE A 39 -9.62 3.45 -5.66
C PHE A 39 -9.57 4.75 -4.86
N ASN A 40 -10.37 5.76 -5.26
CA ASN A 40 -10.29 7.12 -4.71
C ASN A 40 -8.85 7.65 -4.68
N GLN A 41 -8.18 7.56 -5.83
CA GLN A 41 -6.75 7.82 -6.00
C GLN A 41 -6.31 9.15 -5.40
N GLN A 42 -5.10 9.15 -4.82
CA GLN A 42 -4.47 10.29 -4.16
C GLN A 42 -3.11 10.61 -4.79
N PRO A 43 -3.06 11.27 -5.97
CA PRO A 43 -1.81 11.50 -6.71
C PRO A 43 -0.75 12.27 -5.91
N VAL A 44 -1.17 13.23 -5.08
CA VAL A 44 -0.26 13.97 -4.20
C VAL A 44 0.33 13.07 -3.12
N ALA A 45 -0.49 12.18 -2.55
CA ALA A 45 -0.03 11.23 -1.55
C ALA A 45 0.97 10.24 -2.16
N VAL A 46 0.73 9.74 -3.38
CA VAL A 46 1.66 8.86 -4.10
C VAL A 46 3.07 9.48 -4.16
N ALA A 47 3.19 10.73 -4.61
CA ALA A 47 4.47 11.41 -4.69
C ALA A 47 5.16 11.59 -3.32
N LEU A 48 4.40 11.99 -2.29
CA LEU A 48 4.94 12.21 -0.95
C LEU A 48 5.34 10.91 -0.25
N PHE A 49 4.54 9.85 -0.39
CA PHE A 49 4.81 8.56 0.25
C PHE A 49 5.94 7.78 -0.43
N THR A 50 6.23 8.02 -1.73
CA THR A 50 7.49 7.58 -2.33
C THR A 50 8.67 8.15 -1.57
N ARG A 51 8.71 9.48 -1.40
CA ARG A 51 9.80 10.16 -0.69
C ARG A 51 9.91 9.75 0.78
N ILE A 52 8.79 9.69 1.50
CA ILE A 52 8.77 9.24 2.90
C ILE A 52 9.35 7.83 3.02
N THR A 53 9.01 6.93 2.10
CA THR A 53 9.51 5.55 2.14
C THR A 53 11.02 5.49 1.86
N GLU A 54 11.53 6.30 0.93
CA GLU A 54 12.98 6.43 0.69
C GLU A 54 13.75 7.00 1.89
N GLU A 55 13.17 7.99 2.55
CA GLU A 55 13.72 8.59 3.79
C GLU A 55 13.70 7.56 4.94
N LEU A 56 12.65 6.76 5.08
CA LEU A 56 12.60 5.64 6.03
C LEU A 56 13.68 4.60 5.73
N ASP A 57 13.78 4.13 4.48
CA ASP A 57 14.77 3.15 4.05
C ASP A 57 16.20 3.63 4.35
N SER A 58 16.47 4.91 4.09
CA SER A 58 17.78 5.53 4.38
C SER A 58 18.04 5.65 5.86
N SER A 59 17.06 6.11 6.63
CA SER A 59 17.19 6.25 8.09
C SER A 59 17.46 4.91 8.77
N LEU A 60 16.79 3.82 8.34
CA LEU A 60 17.01 2.48 8.86
C LEU A 60 18.42 1.98 8.55
N ARG A 61 18.86 2.12 7.29
CA ARG A 61 20.21 1.73 6.87
C ARG A 61 21.30 2.49 7.63
N ASP A 62 21.18 3.81 7.70
CA ASP A 62 22.20 4.67 8.32
C ASP A 62 22.24 4.48 9.85
N SER A 63 21.13 4.02 10.44
CA SER A 63 21.04 3.60 11.85
C SER A 63 21.50 2.16 12.10
N SER A 64 21.99 1.44 11.08
CA SER A 64 22.35 0.01 11.16
C SER A 64 21.20 -0.91 11.60
N PHE A 65 19.95 -0.53 11.31
CA PHE A 65 18.77 -1.38 11.54
C PHE A 65 18.53 -2.31 10.34
N PRO A 66 17.75 -3.39 10.53
CA PRO A 66 17.24 -4.15 9.40
C PRO A 66 16.47 -3.25 8.41
N PRO A 67 16.49 -3.56 7.10
CA PRO A 67 15.72 -2.81 6.11
C PRO A 67 14.21 -2.82 6.40
N LEU A 68 13.49 -1.87 5.80
CA LEU A 68 12.04 -1.87 5.85
C LEU A 68 11.50 -3.20 5.31
N GLY A 69 10.64 -3.84 6.11
CA GLY A 69 10.02 -5.10 5.74
C GLY A 69 8.87 -4.93 4.76
N ARG A 70 7.82 -5.73 4.96
CA ARG A 70 6.68 -5.80 4.02
C ARG A 70 5.76 -4.59 4.05
N TYR A 71 5.69 -3.86 5.16
CA TYR A 71 4.84 -2.67 5.29
C TYR A 71 5.23 -1.82 6.50
N TYR A 72 4.72 -0.59 6.55
CA TYR A 72 4.61 0.22 7.77
C TYR A 72 3.20 0.77 7.94
N LEU A 73 2.88 1.16 9.19
CA LEU A 73 1.58 1.69 9.58
C LEU A 73 1.77 3.07 10.21
N LEU A 74 0.85 3.97 9.89
CA LEU A 74 0.71 5.28 10.54
C LEU A 74 -0.67 5.34 11.20
N ASP A 75 -0.69 5.43 12.52
CA ASP A 75 -1.90 5.77 13.27
C ASP A 75 -2.16 7.27 13.11
N MET A 76 -3.35 7.61 12.61
CA MET A 76 -3.71 8.97 12.27
C MET A 76 -4.92 9.44 13.07
N ALA A 77 -4.95 10.75 13.33
CA ALA A 77 -6.06 11.38 14.02
C ALA A 77 -7.42 11.09 13.34
N GLY A 78 -8.47 11.05 14.15
CA GLY A 78 -9.83 10.85 13.67
C GLY A 78 -10.20 9.39 13.36
N ASN A 79 -9.46 8.41 13.87
CA ASN A 79 -9.67 6.97 13.64
C ASN A 79 -9.30 6.55 12.22
N HIS A 80 -8.19 7.07 11.70
CA HIS A 80 -7.69 6.66 10.39
C HIS A 80 -6.37 5.93 10.53
N THR A 81 -6.11 5.00 9.63
CA THR A 81 -4.79 4.39 9.50
C THR A 81 -4.35 4.51 8.05
N VAL A 82 -3.08 4.84 7.83
CA VAL A 82 -2.42 4.60 6.54
C VAL A 82 -1.52 3.40 6.68
N VAL A 83 -1.65 2.46 5.75
CA VAL A 83 -0.67 1.40 5.52
C VAL A 83 0.08 1.72 4.25
N VAL A 84 1.40 1.58 4.27
CA VAL A 84 2.17 1.48 3.04
C VAL A 84 2.76 0.09 2.94
N VAL A 85 2.32 -0.67 1.94
CA VAL A 85 2.81 -2.01 1.62
C VAL A 85 3.94 -1.90 0.61
N ASN A 86 5.04 -2.58 0.89
CA ASN A 86 6.22 -2.63 0.05
C ASN A 86 6.22 -3.91 -0.80
N HIS A 87 6.04 -3.75 -2.11
CA HIS A 87 6.07 -4.83 -3.11
C HIS A 87 7.41 -4.85 -3.88
N GLY A 88 8.46 -4.24 -3.32
CA GLY A 88 9.76 -4.06 -4.00
C GLY A 88 9.78 -2.80 -4.85
N ASN A 89 9.61 -2.94 -6.17
CA ASN A 89 9.58 -1.82 -7.12
C ASN A 89 8.26 -1.05 -7.11
N LEU A 90 7.20 -1.68 -6.59
CA LEU A 90 5.91 -1.05 -6.39
C LEU A 90 5.68 -0.77 -4.90
N LEU A 91 4.98 0.32 -4.62
CA LEU A 91 4.40 0.58 -3.30
C LEU A 91 2.89 0.59 -3.43
N GLN A 92 2.23 0.35 -2.30
CA GLN A 92 0.79 0.54 -2.19
C GLN A 92 0.44 1.27 -0.92
N GLY A 93 -0.37 2.31 -1.06
CA GLY A 93 -0.97 3.06 0.03
C GLY A 93 -2.38 2.55 0.25
N ILE A 94 -2.77 2.34 1.51
CA ILE A 94 -4.12 1.95 1.90
C ILE A 94 -4.56 2.88 3.03
N LEU A 95 -5.55 3.72 2.77
CA LEU A 95 -6.17 4.59 3.76
C LEU A 95 -7.47 3.95 4.25
N VAL A 96 -7.58 3.75 5.56
CA VAL A 96 -8.75 3.11 6.18
C VAL A 96 -9.40 3.98 7.26
N ASP A 97 -10.73 3.87 7.38
CA ASP A 97 -11.52 4.34 8.53
C ASP A 97 -11.62 3.19 9.55
N ASN A 98 -10.95 3.32 10.69
CA ASN A 98 -10.89 2.32 11.75
C ASN A 98 -12.24 2.11 12.47
N LYS A 99 -13.24 2.97 12.27
CA LYS A 99 -14.61 2.72 12.76
C LYS A 99 -15.37 1.72 11.90
N ARG A 100 -14.94 1.53 10.66
CA ARG A 100 -15.62 0.71 9.65
C ARG A 100 -14.78 -0.49 9.21
N ALA A 101 -13.45 -0.37 9.28
CA ALA A 101 -12.50 -1.44 9.02
C ALA A 101 -12.05 -2.12 10.31
N ASN A 102 -11.89 -3.44 10.27
CA ASN A 102 -11.21 -4.19 11.33
C ASN A 102 -9.70 -4.27 11.01
N LEU A 103 -8.85 -3.68 11.85
CA LEU A 103 -7.39 -3.70 11.66
C LEU A 103 -6.79 -5.12 11.69
N GLY A 104 -7.40 -6.05 12.42
CA GLY A 104 -7.03 -7.46 12.36
C GLY A 104 -7.24 -8.04 10.96
N ILE A 105 -8.36 -7.72 10.29
CA ILE A 105 -8.61 -8.14 8.90
C ILE A 105 -7.62 -7.48 7.95
N LEU A 106 -7.33 -6.18 8.14
CA LEU A 106 -6.33 -5.47 7.35
C LEU A 106 -4.96 -6.18 7.41
N ILE A 107 -4.48 -6.48 8.61
CA ILE A 107 -3.15 -7.04 8.83
C ILE A 107 -3.06 -8.53 8.43
N SER A 108 -4.06 -9.33 8.80
CA SER A 108 -4.01 -10.79 8.65
C SER A 108 -4.57 -11.31 7.32
N VAL A 109 -5.36 -10.51 6.60
CA VAL A 109 -6.02 -10.92 5.35
C VAL A 109 -5.67 -9.97 4.21
N ALA A 110 -5.96 -8.68 4.36
CA ALA A 110 -5.86 -7.74 3.25
C ALA A 110 -4.41 -7.53 2.78
N ILE A 111 -3.48 -7.24 3.69
CA ILE A 111 -2.05 -7.05 3.36
C ILE A 111 -1.45 -8.31 2.73
N PRO A 112 -1.58 -9.53 3.31
CA PRO A 112 -1.10 -10.75 2.67
C PRO A 112 -1.69 -10.97 1.27
N ARG A 113 -3.01 -10.76 1.10
CA ARG A 113 -3.66 -10.91 -0.20
C ARG A 113 -3.11 -9.95 -1.24
N MET A 114 -2.85 -8.70 -0.85
CA MET A 114 -2.23 -7.71 -1.74
C MET A 114 -0.81 -8.10 -2.12
N LEU A 115 0.02 -8.52 -1.16
CA LEU A 115 1.39 -8.99 -1.43
C LEU A 115 1.39 -10.12 -2.46
N ASP A 116 0.54 -11.14 -2.26
CA ASP A 116 0.46 -12.30 -3.16
C ASP A 116 -0.04 -11.93 -4.55
N THR A 117 -1.08 -11.08 -4.63
CA THR A 117 -1.71 -10.74 -5.92
C THR A 117 -0.85 -9.76 -6.73
N VAL A 118 -0.19 -8.80 -6.06
CA VAL A 118 0.71 -7.86 -6.74
C VAL A 118 1.98 -8.57 -7.21
N ALA A 119 2.51 -9.54 -6.46
CA ALA A 119 3.62 -10.37 -6.93
C ALA A 119 3.29 -11.08 -8.26
N GLN A 120 2.08 -11.62 -8.41
CA GLN A 120 1.63 -12.24 -9.67
C GLN A 120 1.56 -11.27 -10.86
N ALA A 121 1.35 -9.98 -10.60
CA ALA A 121 1.35 -8.94 -11.64
C ALA A 121 2.76 -8.56 -12.11
N ILE A 122 3.79 -8.85 -11.29
CA ILE A 122 5.20 -8.51 -11.55
C ILE A 122 5.95 -9.68 -12.21
N GLU A 123 5.66 -10.93 -11.82
CA GLU A 123 6.39 -12.13 -12.25
C GLU A 123 6.12 -12.60 -13.69
N ARG A 124 5.46 -11.77 -14.52
CA ARG A 124 5.14 -12.07 -15.93
C ARG A 124 5.99 -11.30 -16.93
#